data_AF-A0A949UML9-F1
#
_entry.id   AF-A0A949UML9-F1
#
_cell.length_a   1.000
_cell.length_b   1.000
_cell.length_c   1.000
_cell.angle_alpha   90.00
_cell.angle_beta   90.00
_cell.angle_gamma   90.00
#
_symmetry.space_group_name_H-M   'P 1'
#
loop_
_entity.id
_entity.type
_entity.pdbx_description
1 polymer ?
#
loop_
_entity_poly.entity_id
_entity_poly.type
_entity_poly.pdbx_seq_one_letter_code
_entity_poly.pdbx_strand_id
1 'polypeptide(L)'
;MSEQQPPESTPTVDWSALRDLVAADDARDWRRRRMFAVIAAVAAWVAAFVAVWITWDEVASRSEVSDQLPWLASSGLASVVLAIIGAACLVVAWMPPSGVNKPPDD
;
A
#
# COMPACT_ATOMS: atom_id res chain seq x y z
N MET A 1 -16.94 -64.26 22.28
CA MET A 1 -16.33 -63.79 21.03
C MET A 1 -16.51 -62.29 21.05
N SER A 2 -15.55 -61.59 21.66
CA SER A 2 -15.69 -60.17 22.01
C SER A 2 -15.15 -59.35 20.85
N GLU A 3 -16.01 -58.58 20.18
CA GLU A 3 -15.62 -57.64 19.13
C GLU A 3 -14.68 -56.58 19.73
N GLN A 4 -13.43 -56.58 19.29
CA GLN A 4 -12.50 -55.49 19.56
C GLN A 4 -12.94 -54.27 18.74
N GLN A 5 -13.62 -53.33 19.39
CA GLN A 5 -13.88 -52.01 18.84
C GLN A 5 -12.52 -51.31 18.58
N PRO A 6 -12.25 -50.81 17.37
CA PRO A 6 -11.01 -50.10 17.09
C PRO A 6 -10.95 -48.82 17.94
N PRO A 7 -9.77 -48.42 18.42
CA PRO A 7 -9.62 -47.23 19.24
C PRO A 7 -10.11 -46.01 18.45
N GLU A 8 -11.03 -45.24 19.02
CA GLU A 8 -11.40 -43.91 18.53
C GLU A 8 -10.12 -43.09 18.38
N SER A 9 -9.71 -42.84 17.15
CA SER A 9 -8.60 -41.95 16.83
C SER A 9 -8.99 -40.56 17.30
N THR A 10 -8.40 -40.10 18.40
CA THR A 10 -8.54 -38.73 18.87
C THR A 10 -8.12 -37.80 17.73
N PRO A 11 -8.95 -36.84 17.30
CA PRO A 11 -8.60 -35.93 16.22
C PRO A 11 -7.38 -35.11 16.65
N THR A 12 -6.21 -35.49 16.15
CA THR A 12 -4.97 -34.78 16.40
C THR A 12 -5.00 -33.50 15.58
N VAL A 13 -5.07 -32.36 16.27
CA VAL A 13 -4.97 -31.05 15.64
C VAL A 13 -3.59 -30.93 15.00
N ASP A 14 -3.56 -30.79 13.68
CA ASP A 14 -2.32 -30.56 12.94
C ASP A 14 -1.90 -29.09 13.05
N TRP A 15 -0.94 -28.84 13.94
CA TRP A 15 -0.37 -27.52 14.19
C TRP A 15 0.43 -26.98 13.00
N SER A 16 0.92 -27.84 12.10
CA SER A 16 1.61 -27.40 10.89
C SER A 16 0.63 -26.83 9.87
N ALA A 17 -0.49 -27.53 9.65
CA ALA A 17 -1.58 -27.04 8.83
C ALA A 17 -2.17 -25.71 9.35
N LEU A 18 -2.32 -25.57 10.68
CA LEU A 18 -2.75 -24.30 11.27
C LEU A 18 -1.75 -23.16 11.00
N ARG A 19 -0.45 -23.43 11.16
CA ARG A 19 0.61 -22.43 10.90
C ARG A 19 0.65 -21.99 9.44
N ASP A 20 0.51 -22.93 8.51
CA ASP A 20 0.48 -22.64 7.08
C ASP A 20 -0.73 -21.80 6.71
N LEU A 21 -1.89 -22.05 7.34
CA LEU A 21 -3.08 -21.22 7.17
C LEU A 21 -2.87 -19.78 7.67
N VAL A 22 -2.29 -19.61 8.87
CA VAL A 22 -1.98 -18.26 9.40
C VAL A 22 -0.98 -17.53 8.50
N ALA A 23 0.10 -18.20 8.07
CA ALA A 23 1.09 -17.61 7.17
C ALA A 23 0.49 -17.25 5.80
N ALA A 24 -0.44 -18.06 5.30
CA ALA A 24 -1.15 -17.78 4.05
C ALA A 24 -2.10 -16.58 4.18
N ASP A 25 -2.73 -16.38 5.34
CA ASP A 25 -3.61 -15.25 5.60
C ASP A 25 -2.83 -13.93 5.73
N ASP A 26 -1.73 -13.94 6.51
CA ASP A 26 -0.81 -12.80 6.63
C ASP A 26 -0.25 -12.38 5.26
N ALA A 27 0.11 -13.34 4.41
CA ALA A 27 0.62 -13.07 3.07
C ALA A 27 -0.45 -12.47 2.13
N ARG A 28 -1.74 -12.79 2.32
CA ARG A 28 -2.84 -12.20 1.55
C ARG A 28 -3.13 -10.78 1.99
N ASP A 29 -3.18 -10.54 3.29
CA ASP A 29 -3.38 -9.22 3.87
C ASP A 29 -2.27 -8.26 3.48
N TRP A 30 -1.02 -8.72 3.50
CA TRP A 30 0.12 -7.97 3.02
C TRP A 30 -0.01 -7.56 1.54
N ARG A 31 -0.32 -8.52 0.65
CA ARG A 31 -0.51 -8.24 -0.77
C ARG A 31 -1.63 -7.23 -1.01
N ARG A 32 -2.73 -7.36 -0.28
CA ARG A 32 -3.88 -6.46 -0.38
C ARG A 32 -3.50 -5.03 0.05
N ARG A 33 -2.83 -4.87 1.20
CA ARG A 33 -2.34 -3.55 1.66
C ARG A 33 -1.36 -2.93 0.67
N ARG A 34 -0.42 -3.71 0.16
CA ARG A 34 0.54 -3.26 -0.87
C ARG A 34 -0.19 -2.80 -2.14
N MET A 35 -1.18 -3.55 -2.61
CA MET A 35 -1.95 -3.20 -3.80
C MET A 35 -2.70 -1.87 -3.61
N PHE A 36 -3.38 -1.68 -2.47
CA PHE A 36 -4.04 -0.41 -2.16
C PHE A 36 -3.04 0.76 -2.08
N ALA A 37 -1.89 0.57 -1.45
CA ALA A 37 -0.85 1.60 -1.36
C ALA A 37 -0.29 1.98 -2.74
N VAL A 38 -0.07 1.00 -3.62
CA VAL A 38 0.36 1.26 -5.02
C VAL A 38 -0.72 2.01 -5.80
N ILE A 39 -1.99 1.60 -5.70
CA ILE A 39 -3.10 2.28 -6.38
C ILE A 39 -3.21 3.73 -5.88
N ALA A 40 -3.15 3.95 -4.57
CA ALA A 40 -3.19 5.29 -3.99
C ALA A 40 -2.00 6.15 -4.44
N ALA A 41 -0.80 5.57 -4.49
CA ALA A 41 0.38 6.26 -5.00
C ALA A 41 0.19 6.68 -6.46
N VAL A 42 -0.20 5.74 -7.34
CA VAL A 42 -0.44 6.02 -8.76
C VAL A 42 -1.51 7.11 -8.93
N ALA A 43 -2.62 7.01 -8.19
CA ALA A 43 -3.67 8.03 -8.21
C ALA A 43 -3.16 9.41 -7.79
N ALA A 44 -2.34 9.49 -6.74
CA ALA A 44 -1.72 10.74 -6.29
C ALA A 44 -0.78 11.33 -7.35
N TRP A 45 0.03 10.50 -8.02
CA TRP A 45 0.90 10.93 -9.12
C TRP A 45 0.10 11.45 -10.32
N VAL A 46 -0.98 10.76 -10.71
CA VAL A 46 -1.88 11.21 -11.78
C VAL A 46 -2.52 12.54 -11.41
N ALA A 47 -3.05 12.67 -10.20
CA ALA A 47 -3.65 13.92 -9.73
C ALA A 47 -2.64 15.08 -9.68
N ALA A 48 -1.38 14.81 -9.32
CA ALA A 48 -0.31 15.81 -9.34
C ALA A 48 -0.08 16.32 -10.77
N PHE A 49 -0.03 15.40 -11.74
CA PHE A 49 0.16 15.73 -13.14
C PHE A 49 -0.99 16.55 -13.72
N VAL A 50 -2.23 16.18 -13.37
CA VAL A 50 -3.44 16.93 -13.75
C VAL A 50 -3.43 18.33 -13.16
N ALA A 51 -3.03 18.50 -11.90
CA ALA A 51 -2.93 19.82 -11.27
C ALA A 51 -1.91 20.73 -11.98
N VAL A 52 -0.75 20.17 -12.36
CA VAL A 52 0.26 20.89 -13.16
C VAL A 52 -0.31 21.28 -14.53
N TRP A 53 -1.03 20.37 -15.18
CA TRP A 53 -1.66 20.64 -16.48
C TRP A 53 -2.68 21.77 -16.42
N ILE A 54 -3.60 21.75 -15.45
CA ILE A 54 -4.61 22.80 -15.24
C ILE A 54 -3.92 24.15 -14.99
N THR A 55 -2.84 24.14 -14.21
CA THR A 55 -2.04 25.35 -13.96
C THR A 55 -1.47 25.92 -15.26
N TRP A 56 -0.91 25.05 -16.10
CA TRP A 56 -0.33 25.45 -17.38
C TRP A 56 -1.38 26.11 -18.29
N ASP A 57 -2.59 25.55 -18.35
CA ASP A 57 -3.69 26.08 -19.15
C ASP A 57 -4.16 27.47 -18.67
N GLU A 58 -4.28 27.66 -17.36
CA GLU A 58 -4.61 28.98 -16.74
C GLU A 58 -3.49 30.02 -16.93
N VAL A 59 -2.21 29.61 -16.87
CA VAL A 59 -1.09 30.53 -17.10
C VAL A 59 -1.00 30.91 -18.58
N ALA A 60 -1.17 29.95 -19.49
CA ALA A 60 -1.07 30.17 -20.94
C ALA A 60 -2.17 31.08 -21.49
N SER A 61 -3.34 31.12 -20.82
CA SER A 61 -4.47 31.98 -21.21
C SER A 61 -4.36 33.43 -20.71
N ARG A 62 -3.38 33.76 -19.85
CA ARG A 62 -3.21 35.11 -19.28
C ARG A 62 -1.96 35.79 -19.83
N SER A 63 -2.11 36.97 -20.41
CA SER A 63 -1.01 37.77 -20.98
C SER A 63 -0.26 38.64 -19.95
N GLU A 64 -0.83 38.85 -18.77
CA GLU A 64 -0.31 39.76 -17.74
C GLU A 64 0.40 38.99 -16.63
N VAL A 65 1.73 39.18 -16.53
CA VAL A 65 2.62 38.38 -15.67
C VAL A 65 2.31 38.54 -14.17
N SER A 66 1.76 39.68 -13.76
CA SER A 66 1.39 39.95 -12.36
C SER A 66 0.29 39.02 -11.82
N ASP A 67 -0.59 38.52 -12.69
CA ASP A 67 -1.70 37.64 -12.31
C ASP A 67 -1.30 36.16 -12.31
N GLN A 68 -0.15 35.80 -12.89
CA GLN A 68 0.31 34.42 -13.03
C GLN A 68 0.99 33.89 -11.75
N LEU A 69 1.66 34.77 -10.98
CA LEU A 69 2.45 34.39 -9.81
C LEU A 69 1.65 33.72 -8.68
N PRO A 70 0.45 34.19 -8.30
CA PRO A 70 -0.34 33.55 -7.23
C PRO A 70 -0.82 32.14 -7.60
N TRP A 71 -1.14 31.93 -8.88
CA TRP A 71 -1.56 30.64 -9.40
C TRP A 71 -0.41 29.65 -9.43
N LEU A 72 0.75 30.04 -9.98
CA LEU A 72 1.97 29.23 -9.98
C LEU A 72 2.41 28.82 -8.57
N ALA A 73 2.32 29.74 -7.60
CA ALA A 73 2.68 29.46 -6.22
C ALA A 73 1.72 28.45 -5.55
N SER A 74 0.41 28.61 -5.73
CA SER A 74 -0.59 27.75 -5.06
C SER A 74 -0.66 26.34 -5.67
N SER A 75 -0.68 26.24 -6.99
CA SER A 75 -0.81 24.95 -7.66
C SER A 75 0.53 24.20 -7.79
N GLY A 76 1.65 24.93 -7.89
CA GLY A 76 2.99 24.38 -7.79
C GLY A 76 3.23 23.74 -6.42
N LEU A 77 2.84 24.42 -5.34
CA LEU A 77 2.94 23.85 -4.00
C LEU A 77 2.01 22.64 -3.81
N ALA A 78 0.77 22.70 -4.31
CA ALA A 78 -0.17 21.60 -4.24
C ALA A 78 0.34 20.33 -4.97
N SER A 79 0.92 20.49 -6.16
CA SER A 79 1.48 19.39 -6.93
C SER A 79 2.71 18.77 -6.25
N VAL A 80 3.58 19.57 -5.64
CA VAL A 80 4.71 19.08 -4.82
C VAL A 80 4.21 18.26 -3.62
N VAL A 81 3.21 18.76 -2.89
CA VAL A 81 2.62 18.03 -1.75
C VAL A 81 2.03 16.70 -2.19
N LEU A 82 1.29 16.68 -3.30
CA LEU A 82 0.72 15.44 -3.84
C LEU A 82 1.79 14.44 -4.27
N ALA A 83 2.88 14.91 -4.89
CA ALA A 83 4.01 14.06 -5.26
C ALA A 83 4.69 13.45 -4.03
N ILE A 84 4.87 14.22 -2.95
CA ILE A 84 5.43 13.72 -1.68
C ILE A 84 4.53 12.65 -1.07
N ILE A 85 3.21 12.87 -1.05
CA ILE A 85 2.23 11.87 -0.56
C ILE A 85 2.31 10.59 -1.40
N GLY A 86 2.34 10.71 -2.74
CA GLY A 86 2.48 9.57 -3.64
C GLY A 86 3.79 8.79 -3.41
N ALA A 87 4.90 9.49 -3.18
CA ALA A 87 6.19 8.88 -2.85
C ALA A 87 6.15 8.16 -1.49
N ALA A 88 5.54 8.77 -0.46
CA ALA A 88 5.39 8.14 0.85
C ALA A 88 4.55 6.85 0.79
N CYS A 89 3.46 6.85 0.01
CA CYS A 89 2.66 5.63 -0.22
C CYS A 89 3.46 4.53 -0.91
N LEU A 90 4.34 4.87 -1.86
CA LEU A 90 5.25 3.91 -2.47
C LEU A 90 6.25 3.33 -1.46
N VAL A 91 6.85 4.17 -0.60
CA VAL A 91 7.76 3.69 0.45
C VAL A 91 7.07 2.69 1.37
N VAL A 92 5.83 2.98 1.79
CA VAL A 92 5.03 2.04 2.61
C VAL A 92 4.73 0.74 1.86
N ALA A 93 4.45 0.81 0.55
CA ALA A 93 4.22 -0.38 -0.27
C ALA A 93 5.47 -1.28 -0.42
N TRP A 94 6.66 -0.69 -0.28
CA TRP A 94 7.94 -1.38 -0.43
C TRP A 94 8.62 -1.76 0.89
N MET A 95 8.19 -1.21 2.03
CA MET A 95 8.67 -1.65 3.34
C MET A 95 8.14 -3.04 3.66
N PRO A 96 8.99 -4.03 3.95
CA PRO A 96 8.51 -5.34 4.41
C PRO A 96 7.74 -5.20 5.72
N PRO A 97 6.73 -6.05 5.97
CA PRO A 97 6.03 -6.04 7.25
C PRO A 97 7.06 -6.29 8.36
N SER A 98 7.13 -5.37 9.32
CA SER A 98 7.97 -5.48 10.51
C SER A 98 7.43 -6.60 11.40
N GLY A 99 7.71 -7.85 11.01
CA GLY A 99 7.20 -9.07 11.62
C GLY A 99 8.01 -10.31 11.26
N VAL A 100 9.16 -10.17 10.60
CA VAL A 100 10.14 -11.26 10.51
C VAL A 100 10.79 -11.36 11.89
N ASN A 101 10.14 -12.10 12.78
CA ASN A 101 10.75 -12.61 14.00
C ASN A 101 12.06 -13.29 13.59
N LYS A 102 13.18 -12.69 13.97
CA LYS A 102 14.45 -13.40 14.01
C LYS A 102 14.21 -14.63 14.92
N PRO A 103 14.40 -15.88 14.47
CA PRO A 103 14.34 -17.00 15.38
C PRO A 103 15.34 -16.75 16.51
N PRO A 104 15.04 -17.13 17.76
CA PRO A 104 16.03 -17.06 18.83
C PRO A 104 17.26 -17.86 18.35
N ASP A 105 18.40 -17.18 18.29
CA ASP A 105 19.68 -17.82 18.00
C ASP A 105 19.90 -18.90 19.10
N ASP A 106 20.08 -20.16 18.68
CA ASP A 106 20.39 -21.30 19.55
C ASP A 106 21.71 -21.09 20.33
#